data_AF-A0A1G1H3Q0-F1
#
_entry.id   AF-A0A1G1H3Q0-F1
#
_cell.length_a   1.000
_cell.length_b   1.000
_cell.length_c   1.000
_cell.angle_alpha   90.00
_cell.angle_beta   90.00
_cell.angle_gamma   90.00
#
_symmetry.space_group_name_H-M   'P 1'
#
loop_
_entity.id
_entity.type
_entity.pdbx_description
1 polymer ?
#
loop_
_entity_poly.entity_id
_entity_poly.type
_entity_poly.pdbx_seq_one_letter_code
_entity_poly.pdbx_strand_id
1 'polypeptide(L)'
;MNIIDKIKQAFGRGPLLSQDQISRFSLLPKDQARKEFCDTAYELCAKRAAEFVKRELGRADSPYQGLSSAALYHEILVVTFWLMDKAAADGKNAFLDDLHEHYFRSHSAPEGSREERQKGLSGKYEQYEDFWNEITGHFDEFGLCVVRNLFGTGESSRTRERTFWIIQYADETIQAFSPLRKVSKKLFSLPPSS
;
A
#
# COMPACT_ATOMS: atom_id res chain seq x y z
N MET A 1 25.47 -4.82 14.86
CA MET A 1 24.71 -4.71 13.59
C MET A 1 25.68 -4.87 12.43
N ASN A 2 25.55 -5.93 11.62
CA ASN A 2 26.52 -6.27 10.58
C ASN A 2 26.36 -5.32 9.36
N ILE A 3 27.44 -5.07 8.63
CA ILE A 3 27.45 -4.35 7.34
C ILE A 3 26.43 -4.93 6.36
N ILE A 4 26.23 -6.25 6.37
CA ILE A 4 25.21 -6.92 5.55
C ILE A 4 23.79 -6.47 5.92
N ASP A 5 23.50 -6.23 7.19
CA ASP A 5 22.18 -5.75 7.63
C ASP A 5 21.96 -4.28 7.28
N LYS A 6 23.02 -3.46 7.33
CA LYS A 6 23.00 -2.08 6.84
C LYS A 6 22.77 -2.02 5.33
N ILE A 7 23.41 -2.90 4.57
CA ILE A 7 23.22 -3.04 3.12
C ILE A 7 21.79 -3.51 2.82
N LYS A 8 21.28 -4.53 3.52
CA LYS A 8 19.88 -4.96 3.36
C LYS A 8 18.89 -3.85 3.71
N GLN A 9 19.10 -3.08 4.78
CA GLN A 9 18.27 -1.92 5.09
C GLN A 9 18.37 -0.82 4.02
N ALA A 10 19.56 -0.52 3.51
CA ALA A 10 19.77 0.48 2.46
C ALA A 10 19.13 0.08 1.11
N PHE A 11 18.99 -1.22 0.85
CA PHE A 11 18.27 -1.77 -0.31
C PHE A 11 16.82 -2.19 -0.01
N GLY A 12 16.25 -1.78 1.14
CA GLY A 12 14.85 -2.11 1.50
C GLY A 12 14.56 -3.59 1.76
N ARG A 13 15.60 -4.43 1.90
CA ARG A 13 15.57 -5.88 2.19
C ARG A 13 15.73 -6.23 3.68
N GLY A 14 15.69 -5.23 4.56
CA GLY A 14 15.56 -5.46 6.00
C GLY A 14 14.14 -5.92 6.35
N PRO A 15 13.92 -6.58 7.50
CA PRO A 15 12.56 -6.92 7.92
C PRO A 15 11.77 -5.62 8.14
N LEU A 16 10.56 -5.54 7.56
CA LEU A 16 9.68 -4.37 7.68
C LEU A 16 9.29 -4.07 9.13
N LEU A 17 9.26 -5.11 9.96
CA LEU A 17 9.05 -5.02 11.39
C LEU A 17 10.28 -5.59 12.11
N SER A 18 10.73 -4.92 13.16
CA SER A 18 11.75 -5.48 14.04
C SER A 18 11.19 -6.68 14.82
N GLN A 19 12.06 -7.57 15.30
CA GLN A 19 11.66 -8.66 16.20
C GLN A 19 11.00 -8.13 17.47
N ASP A 20 11.42 -6.96 17.95
CA ASP A 20 10.84 -6.30 19.11
C ASP A 20 9.40 -5.85 18.84
N GLN A 21 9.10 -5.31 17.64
CA GLN A 21 7.74 -4.95 17.23
C GLN A 21 6.83 -6.18 17.16
N ILE A 22 7.32 -7.28 16.55
CA ILE A 22 6.55 -8.53 16.44
C ILE A 22 6.29 -9.13 17.84
N SER A 23 7.29 -9.06 18.73
CA SER A 23 7.16 -9.53 20.10
C SER A 23 6.16 -8.69 20.89
N ARG A 24 6.18 -7.37 20.73
CA ARG A 24 5.23 -6.44 21.36
C ARG A 24 3.78 -6.77 20.99
N PHE A 25 3.49 -7.05 19.72
CA PHE A 25 2.15 -7.47 19.29
C PHE A 25 1.67 -8.75 19.99
N SER A 26 2.58 -9.67 20.33
CA SER A 26 2.21 -10.93 20.99
C SER A 26 1.93 -10.78 22.49
N LEU A 27 2.32 -9.65 23.10
CA LEU A 27 2.12 -9.35 24.52
C LEU A 27 0.86 -8.51 24.77
N LEU A 28 0.30 -7.90 23.73
CA LEU A 28 -0.89 -7.06 23.84
C LEU A 28 -2.18 -7.89 23.77
N PRO A 29 -3.26 -7.44 24.42
CA PRO A 29 -4.61 -7.92 24.14
C PRO A 29 -4.92 -7.86 22.65
N LYS A 30 -5.66 -8.84 22.12
CA LYS A 30 -5.89 -9.00 20.67
C LYS A 30 -6.33 -7.72 19.97
N ASP A 31 -7.28 -6.99 20.53
CA ASP A 31 -7.80 -5.76 19.92
C ASP A 31 -6.77 -4.63 19.90
N GLN A 32 -5.94 -4.55 20.94
CA GLN A 32 -4.83 -3.60 20.99
C GLN A 32 -3.71 -4.00 20.02
N ALA A 33 -3.39 -5.29 19.92
CA ALA A 33 -2.41 -5.81 18.97
C ALA A 33 -2.84 -5.57 17.52
N ARG A 34 -4.12 -5.76 17.20
CA ARG A 34 -4.70 -5.44 15.89
C ARG A 34 -4.59 -3.96 15.57
N LYS A 35 -5.06 -3.10 16.48
CA LYS A 35 -4.98 -1.65 16.30
C LYS A 35 -3.54 -1.19 16.06
N GLU A 36 -2.61 -1.65 16.89
CA GLU A 36 -1.20 -1.26 16.78
C GLU A 36 -0.54 -1.80 15.50
N PHE A 37 -0.91 -3.01 15.07
CA PHE A 37 -0.50 -3.54 13.78
C PHE A 37 -1.04 -2.70 12.62
N CYS A 38 -2.32 -2.30 12.65
CA CYS A 38 -2.92 -1.44 11.63
C CYS A 38 -2.27 -0.05 11.58
N ASP A 39 -1.98 0.56 12.74
CA ASP A 39 -1.24 1.83 12.80
C ASP A 39 0.17 1.68 12.20
N THR A 40 0.87 0.60 12.53
CA THR A 40 2.19 0.31 11.95
C THR A 40 2.09 0.05 10.44
N ALA A 41 1.07 -0.68 9.99
CA ALA A 41 0.84 -0.96 8.57
C ALA A 41 0.57 0.33 7.79
N TYR A 42 -0.19 1.26 8.36
CA TYR A 42 -0.40 2.58 7.78
C TYR A 42 0.91 3.34 7.60
N GLU A 43 1.74 3.42 8.63
CA GLU A 43 3.05 4.09 8.56
C GLU A 43 3.96 3.49 7.49
N LEU A 44 3.97 2.16 7.37
CA LEU A 44 4.72 1.46 6.33
C LEU A 44 4.20 1.82 4.93
N CYS A 45 2.88 1.89 4.74
CA CYS A 45 2.27 2.27 3.47
C CYS A 45 2.58 3.73 3.12
N ALA A 46 2.39 4.65 4.07
CA ALA A 46 2.67 6.07 3.91
C ALA A 46 4.13 6.34 3.57
N LYS A 47 5.07 5.71 4.30
CA LYS A 47 6.50 5.81 4.04
C LYS A 47 6.84 5.34 2.62
N ARG A 48 6.31 4.19 2.21
CA ARG A 48 6.62 3.60 0.89
C ARG A 48 6.07 4.43 -0.26
N ALA A 49 4.85 4.95 -0.13
CA ALA A 49 4.26 5.87 -1.09
C ALA A 49 5.06 7.18 -1.19
N ALA A 50 5.50 7.73 -0.06
CA ALA A 50 6.33 8.93 -0.02
C ALA A 50 7.72 8.70 -0.66
N GLU A 51 8.34 7.53 -0.43
CA GLU A 51 9.60 7.15 -1.05
C GLU A 51 9.48 7.04 -2.58
N PHE A 52 8.38 6.44 -3.07
CA PHE A 52 8.08 6.41 -4.50
C PHE A 52 7.94 7.82 -5.08
N VAL A 53 7.11 8.67 -4.48
CA VAL A 53 6.89 10.05 -4.95
C VAL A 53 8.20 10.84 -4.95
N LYS A 54 9.01 10.72 -3.90
CA LYS A 54 10.31 11.38 -3.80
C LYS A 54 11.26 10.90 -4.91
N ARG A 55 11.32 9.59 -5.14
CA ARG A 55 12.17 8.99 -6.18
C ARG A 55 11.74 9.45 -7.57
N GLU A 56 10.45 9.33 -7.87
CA GLU A 56 9.94 9.65 -9.20
C GLU A 56 9.94 11.14 -9.48
N LEU A 57 9.57 12.02 -8.55
CA LEU A 57 9.58 13.47 -8.82
C LEU A 57 10.98 14.10 -8.70
N GLY A 58 11.92 13.42 -8.03
CA GLY A 58 13.32 13.85 -7.98
C GLY A 58 14.10 13.60 -9.28
N ARG A 59 13.54 12.81 -10.20
CA ARG A 59 14.14 12.51 -11.51
C ARG A 59 13.70 13.54 -12.55
N ALA A 60 14.68 14.15 -13.23
CA ALA A 60 14.42 15.15 -14.28
C ALA A 60 13.64 14.58 -15.47
N ASP A 61 13.84 13.30 -15.79
CA ASP A 61 13.21 12.60 -16.91
C ASP A 61 11.87 11.94 -16.57
N SER A 62 11.44 12.02 -15.30
CA SER A 62 10.32 11.23 -14.78
C SER A 62 9.05 11.32 -15.62
N PRO A 63 8.37 10.19 -15.88
CA PRO A 63 7.12 10.21 -16.62
C PRO A 63 5.96 10.83 -15.82
N TYR A 64 6.16 11.09 -14.52
CA TYR A 64 5.19 11.72 -13.63
C TYR A 64 5.38 13.23 -13.45
N GLN A 65 6.34 13.84 -14.17
CA GLN A 65 6.51 15.30 -14.16
C GLN A 65 5.20 16.00 -14.56
N GLY A 66 4.89 17.11 -13.89
CA GLY A 66 3.67 17.88 -14.07
C GLY A 66 2.49 17.49 -13.16
N LEU A 67 2.55 16.37 -12.45
CA LEU A 67 1.62 16.10 -11.34
C LEU A 67 2.02 16.88 -10.09
N SER A 68 1.03 17.26 -9.28
CA SER A 68 1.32 17.71 -7.92
C SER A 68 1.82 16.53 -7.09
N SER A 69 2.80 16.78 -6.21
CA SER A 69 3.31 15.74 -5.31
C SER A 69 2.22 15.13 -4.44
N ALA A 70 1.23 15.94 -4.04
CA ALA A 70 0.07 15.48 -3.28
C ALA A 70 -0.78 14.50 -4.10
N ALA A 71 -1.15 14.83 -5.35
CA ALA A 71 -1.98 13.96 -6.18
C ALA A 71 -1.32 12.60 -6.42
N LEU A 72 -0.01 12.61 -6.75
CA LEU A 72 0.74 11.37 -6.91
C LEU A 72 0.80 10.58 -5.60
N TYR A 73 1.08 11.25 -4.48
CA TYR A 73 1.18 10.61 -3.18
C TYR A 73 -0.13 9.92 -2.76
N HIS A 74 -1.26 10.60 -2.89
CA HIS A 74 -2.56 10.05 -2.47
C HIS A 74 -2.95 8.82 -3.29
N GLU A 75 -2.77 8.85 -4.61
CA GLU A 75 -3.09 7.67 -5.43
C GLU A 75 -2.15 6.50 -5.11
N ILE A 76 -0.85 6.75 -5.01
CA ILE A 76 0.12 5.70 -4.68
C ILE A 76 -0.13 5.14 -3.29
N LEU A 77 -0.52 5.97 -2.32
CA LEU A 77 -0.90 5.51 -0.98
C LEU A 77 -2.12 4.58 -1.02
N VAL A 78 -3.16 4.93 -1.78
CA VAL A 78 -4.35 4.10 -1.96
C VAL A 78 -4.00 2.76 -2.60
N VAL A 79 -3.17 2.76 -3.66
CA VAL A 79 -2.62 1.54 -4.28
C VAL A 79 -1.85 0.72 -3.24
N THR A 80 -1.05 1.36 -2.40
CA THR A 80 -0.22 0.69 -1.38
C THR A 80 -1.06 0.01 -0.31
N PHE A 81 -2.20 0.59 0.11
CA PHE A 81 -3.13 -0.06 1.01
C PHE A 81 -3.70 -1.35 0.43
N TRP A 82 -4.12 -1.31 -0.84
CA TRP A 82 -4.62 -2.49 -1.54
C TRP A 82 -3.53 -3.57 -1.65
N LEU A 83 -2.31 -3.20 -2.03
CA LEU A 83 -1.17 -4.13 -2.11
C LEU A 83 -0.81 -4.74 -0.75
N MET A 84 -0.91 -3.95 0.34
CA MET A 84 -0.72 -4.45 1.70
C MET A 84 -1.76 -5.52 2.03
N ASP A 85 -3.04 -5.28 1.75
CA ASP A 85 -4.13 -6.25 1.98
C ASP A 85 -3.94 -7.51 1.13
N LYS A 86 -3.63 -7.35 -0.15
CA LYS A 86 -3.33 -8.47 -1.05
C LYS A 86 -2.16 -9.32 -0.53
N ALA A 87 -1.07 -8.68 -0.11
CA ALA A 87 0.12 -9.39 0.34
C ALA A 87 -0.04 -10.04 1.72
N ALA A 88 -0.61 -9.32 2.69
CA ALA A 88 -0.63 -9.71 4.10
C ALA A 88 -1.95 -10.32 4.58
N ALA A 89 -3.08 -10.08 3.91
CA ALA A 89 -4.39 -10.64 4.25
C ALA A 89 -4.96 -11.55 3.16
N ASP A 90 -4.21 -11.86 2.12
CA ASP A 90 -4.70 -12.64 0.97
C ASP A 90 -5.94 -11.98 0.31
N GLY A 91 -6.00 -10.63 0.29
CA GLY A 91 -7.11 -9.88 -0.34
C GLY A 91 -8.44 -9.93 0.42
N LYS A 92 -8.42 -10.26 1.71
CA LYS A 92 -9.63 -10.43 2.53
C LYS A 92 -10.16 -9.13 3.14
N ASN A 93 -9.61 -7.98 2.76
CA ASN A 93 -9.95 -6.67 3.29
C ASN A 93 -9.85 -6.61 4.83
N ALA A 94 -8.89 -7.33 5.41
CA ALA A 94 -8.85 -7.60 6.85
C ALA A 94 -8.49 -6.36 7.68
N PHE A 95 -7.83 -5.39 7.07
CA PHE A 95 -7.37 -4.17 7.75
C PHE A 95 -7.57 -2.90 6.90
N LEU A 96 -8.22 -2.99 5.72
CA LEU A 96 -8.45 -1.82 4.86
C LEU A 96 -9.28 -0.75 5.55
N ASP A 97 -10.31 -1.15 6.30
CA ASP A 97 -11.14 -0.24 7.09
C ASP A 97 -10.33 0.61 8.06
N ASP A 98 -9.40 -0.01 8.79
CA ASP A 98 -8.56 0.68 9.76
C ASP A 98 -7.54 1.59 9.05
N LEU A 99 -6.96 1.13 7.93
CA LEU A 99 -6.06 1.93 7.10
C LEU A 99 -6.77 3.17 6.53
N HIS A 100 -8.02 3.02 6.10
CA HIS A 100 -8.86 4.11 5.61
C HIS A 100 -9.14 5.12 6.71
N GLU A 101 -9.59 4.66 7.87
CA GLU A 101 -9.88 5.58 8.98
C GLU A 101 -8.62 6.36 9.39
N HIS A 102 -7.46 5.70 9.42
CA HIS A 102 -6.18 6.37 9.66
C HIS A 102 -5.87 7.40 8.55
N TYR A 103 -6.10 7.06 7.28
CA TYR A 103 -5.93 7.95 6.14
C TYR A 103 -6.79 9.21 6.25
N PHE A 104 -8.11 9.06 6.46
CA PHE A 104 -9.05 10.18 6.51
C PHE A 104 -8.80 11.09 7.72
N ARG A 105 -8.40 10.52 8.87
CA ARG A 105 -8.00 11.27 10.06
C ARG A 105 -6.74 12.11 9.84
N SER A 106 -5.76 11.58 9.09
CA SER A 106 -4.44 12.22 8.92
C SER A 106 -4.42 13.31 7.84
N HIS A 107 -5.34 13.27 6.88
CA HIS A 107 -5.36 14.18 5.74
C HIS A 107 -6.57 15.12 5.72
N SER A 108 -7.20 15.34 6.89
CA SER A 108 -8.33 16.27 7.07
C SER A 108 -9.41 16.10 5.99
N ALA A 109 -9.77 14.85 5.75
CA ALA A 109 -10.51 14.47 4.56
C ALA A 109 -12.02 14.84 4.67
N PRO A 110 -12.74 14.94 3.53
CA PRO A 110 -13.94 15.78 3.37
C PRO A 110 -15.15 15.32 4.18
N GLU A 111 -16.11 16.23 4.36
CA GLU A 111 -17.42 15.96 4.98
C GLU A 111 -18.09 14.73 4.35
N GLY A 112 -18.58 13.81 5.18
CA GLY A 112 -19.24 12.57 4.75
C GLY A 112 -19.22 11.51 5.85
N SER A 113 -20.12 10.51 5.76
CA SER A 113 -20.13 9.40 6.71
C SER A 113 -18.92 8.49 6.54
N ARG A 114 -18.64 7.63 7.53
CA ARG A 114 -17.61 6.60 7.43
C ARG A 114 -17.83 5.71 6.19
N GLU A 115 -19.07 5.32 5.95
CA GLU A 115 -19.46 4.45 4.84
C GLU A 115 -19.21 5.11 3.48
N GLU A 116 -19.49 6.42 3.34
CA GLU A 116 -19.24 7.16 2.10
C GLU A 116 -17.74 7.26 1.78
N ARG A 117 -16.94 7.54 2.81
CA ARG A 117 -15.47 7.61 2.70
C ARG A 117 -14.87 6.25 2.31
N GLN A 118 -15.36 5.17 2.92
CA GLN A 118 -14.96 3.80 2.59
C GLN A 118 -15.34 3.43 1.16
N LYS A 119 -16.59 3.68 0.75
CA LYS A 119 -17.09 3.38 -0.60
C LYS A 119 -16.26 4.05 -1.69
N GLY A 120 -15.80 5.28 -1.44
CA GLY A 120 -14.95 6.02 -2.38
C GLY A 120 -13.61 5.33 -2.69
N LEU A 121 -13.02 4.64 -1.72
CA LEU A 121 -11.77 3.88 -1.91
C LEU A 121 -12.02 2.46 -2.39
N SER A 122 -13.07 1.80 -1.91
CA SER A 122 -13.40 0.42 -2.31
C SER A 122 -13.66 0.27 -3.81
N GLY A 123 -14.30 1.26 -4.46
CA GLY A 123 -14.51 1.23 -5.90
C GLY A 123 -13.22 1.29 -6.74
N LYS A 124 -12.11 1.79 -6.18
CA LYS A 124 -10.79 1.69 -6.82
C LYS A 124 -10.19 0.31 -6.66
N TYR A 125 -10.40 -0.33 -5.51
CA TYR A 125 -9.87 -1.66 -5.22
C TYR A 125 -10.50 -2.75 -6.06
N GLU A 126 -11.81 -2.65 -6.32
CA GLU A 126 -12.50 -3.54 -7.26
C GLU A 126 -11.85 -3.48 -8.65
N GLN A 127 -11.59 -2.28 -9.17
CA GLN A 127 -10.89 -2.11 -10.44
C GLN A 127 -9.48 -2.69 -10.41
N TYR A 128 -8.72 -2.46 -9.33
CA TYR A 128 -7.37 -3.01 -9.22
C TYR A 128 -7.39 -4.54 -9.19
N GLU A 129 -8.36 -5.15 -8.49
CA GLU A 129 -8.51 -6.60 -8.42
C GLU A 129 -8.88 -7.20 -9.78
N ASP A 130 -9.86 -6.62 -10.49
CA ASP A 130 -10.28 -7.08 -11.81
C ASP A 130 -9.13 -7.07 -12.83
N PHE A 131 -8.23 -6.09 -12.72
CA PHE A 131 -7.10 -5.92 -13.64
C PHE A 131 -5.79 -6.56 -13.16
N TRP A 132 -5.78 -7.20 -11.99
CA TRP A 132 -4.60 -7.87 -11.46
C TRP A 132 -4.66 -9.36 -11.71
N ASN A 133 -4.06 -9.82 -12.81
CA ASN A 133 -4.10 -11.22 -13.19
C ASN A 133 -2.80 -11.96 -12.83
N GLU A 134 -2.77 -12.60 -11.66
CA GLU A 134 -1.61 -13.41 -11.22
C GLU A 134 -1.41 -14.69 -12.03
N ILE A 135 -2.47 -15.19 -12.68
CA ILE A 135 -2.42 -16.45 -13.45
C ILE A 135 -1.62 -16.23 -14.74
N THR A 136 -1.89 -15.11 -15.43
CA THR A 136 -1.22 -14.78 -16.69
C THR A 136 0.00 -13.89 -16.49
N GLY A 137 0.12 -13.23 -15.33
CA GLY A 137 1.15 -12.21 -15.06
C GLY A 137 0.92 -10.91 -15.83
N HIS A 138 -0.26 -10.72 -16.44
CA HIS A 138 -0.60 -9.49 -17.14
C HIS A 138 -1.11 -8.45 -16.14
N PHE A 139 -0.29 -7.43 -15.88
CA PHE A 139 -0.59 -6.32 -14.97
C PHE A 139 -0.70 -4.97 -15.69
N ASP A 140 -0.65 -4.97 -17.02
CA ASP A 140 -0.70 -3.75 -17.85
C ASP A 140 -2.01 -2.98 -17.65
N GLU A 141 -3.13 -3.69 -17.53
CA GLU A 141 -4.44 -3.09 -17.28
C GLU A 141 -4.52 -2.46 -15.89
N PHE A 142 -3.92 -3.10 -14.88
CA PHE A 142 -3.81 -2.54 -13.53
C PHE A 142 -2.99 -1.25 -13.55
N GLY A 143 -1.79 -1.27 -14.15
CA GLY A 143 -0.96 -0.08 -14.22
C GLY A 143 -1.63 1.04 -15.04
N LEU A 144 -2.35 0.70 -16.12
CA LEU A 144 -3.13 1.66 -16.88
C LEU A 144 -4.30 2.26 -16.08
N CYS A 145 -5.00 1.45 -15.28
CA CYS A 145 -6.05 1.92 -14.38
C CYS A 145 -5.51 2.98 -13.41
N VAL A 146 -4.39 2.72 -12.74
CA VAL A 146 -3.75 3.68 -11.82
C VAL A 146 -3.31 4.96 -12.58
N VAL A 147 -2.73 4.82 -13.77
CA VAL A 147 -2.33 5.97 -14.60
C VAL A 147 -3.55 6.81 -14.99
N ARG A 148 -4.69 6.19 -15.28
CA ARG A 148 -5.93 6.91 -15.59
C ARG A 148 -6.49 7.65 -14.38
N ASN A 149 -6.34 7.11 -13.18
CA ASN A 149 -6.71 7.83 -11.96
C ASN A 149 -5.83 9.07 -11.71
N LEU A 150 -4.56 9.04 -12.14
CA LEU A 150 -3.62 10.15 -12.00
C LEU A 150 -3.77 11.23 -13.08
N PHE A 151 -3.98 10.82 -14.33
CA PHE A 151 -3.90 11.71 -15.50
C PHE A 151 -5.22 11.86 -16.28
N GLY A 152 -6.28 11.15 -15.87
CA GLY A 152 -7.51 11.02 -16.64
C GLY A 152 -7.43 9.97 -17.75
N THR A 153 -8.49 9.86 -18.56
CA THR A 153 -8.64 8.80 -19.57
C THR A 153 -7.85 9.03 -20.86
N GLY A 154 -7.23 10.20 -21.02
CA GLY A 154 -6.45 10.55 -22.21
C GLY A 154 -5.14 9.78 -22.28
N GLU A 155 -4.90 9.11 -23.40
CA GLU A 155 -3.61 8.48 -23.66
C GLU A 155 -2.53 9.51 -24.01
N SER A 156 -1.32 9.28 -23.51
CA SER A 156 -0.14 10.09 -23.79
C SER A 156 0.98 9.20 -24.31
N SER A 157 1.98 9.80 -24.98
CA SER A 157 3.18 9.08 -25.43
C SER A 157 3.95 8.41 -24.29
N ARG A 158 3.76 8.87 -23.04
CA ARG A 158 4.40 8.30 -21.83
C ARG A 158 3.53 7.31 -21.07
N THR A 159 2.31 7.01 -21.52
CA THR A 159 1.38 6.14 -20.77
C THR A 159 1.98 4.77 -20.48
N ARG A 160 2.62 4.13 -21.46
CA ARG A 160 3.28 2.82 -21.27
C ARG A 160 4.40 2.87 -20.23
N GLU A 161 5.21 3.92 -20.26
CA GLU A 161 6.30 4.11 -19.29
C GLU A 161 5.74 4.28 -17.87
N ARG A 162 4.69 5.09 -17.70
CA ARG A 162 4.01 5.26 -16.41
C ARG A 162 3.44 3.93 -15.90
N THR A 163 2.76 3.18 -16.76
CA THR A 163 2.21 1.86 -16.44
C THR A 163 3.30 0.92 -15.95
N PHE A 164 4.44 0.86 -16.65
CA PHE A 164 5.59 0.04 -16.27
C PHE A 164 6.08 0.36 -14.85
N TRP A 165 6.30 1.64 -14.52
CA TRP A 165 6.79 2.02 -13.18
C TRP A 165 5.78 1.74 -12.07
N ILE A 166 4.48 1.83 -12.33
CA ILE A 166 3.43 1.43 -11.38
C ILE A 166 3.47 -0.09 -11.13
N ILE A 167 3.59 -0.90 -12.19
CA ILE A 167 3.63 -2.36 -12.06
C ILE A 167 4.88 -2.78 -11.28
N GLN A 168 6.03 -2.20 -11.61
CA GLN A 168 7.27 -2.45 -10.88
C GLN A 168 7.13 -2.07 -9.40
N TYR A 169 6.54 -0.90 -9.10
CA TYR A 169 6.27 -0.50 -7.73
C TYR A 169 5.36 -1.51 -7.01
N ALA A 170 4.32 -2.01 -7.68
CA ALA A 170 3.39 -2.96 -7.10
C ALA A 170 4.05 -4.30 -6.76
N ASP A 171 4.83 -4.87 -7.69
CA ASP A 171 5.59 -6.10 -7.47
C ASP A 171 6.58 -5.97 -6.31
N GLU A 172 7.41 -4.92 -6.32
CA GLU A 172 8.37 -4.66 -5.24
C GLU A 172 7.67 -4.52 -3.88
N THR A 173 6.48 -3.92 -3.88
CA THR A 173 5.67 -3.69 -2.67
C THR A 173 5.03 -4.95 -2.14
N ILE A 174 4.46 -5.80 -2.99
CA ILE A 174 3.93 -7.11 -2.60
C ILE A 174 5.04 -7.97 -2.00
N GLN A 175 6.20 -8.02 -2.65
CA GLN A 175 7.34 -8.79 -2.14
C GLN A 175 7.78 -8.31 -0.76
N ALA A 176 7.80 -6.99 -0.54
CA ALA A 176 8.17 -6.43 0.74
C ALA A 176 7.14 -6.72 1.84
N PHE A 177 5.83 -6.64 1.54
CA PHE A 177 4.75 -6.87 2.51
C PHE A 177 4.46 -8.35 2.76
N SER A 178 4.83 -9.25 1.85
CA SER A 178 4.57 -10.69 1.95
C SER A 178 4.97 -11.35 3.29
N PRO A 179 6.10 -10.99 3.94
CA PRO A 179 6.46 -11.51 5.27
C PRO A 179 5.44 -11.18 6.37
N LEU A 180 4.66 -10.10 6.22
CA LEU A 180 3.64 -9.69 7.19
C LEU A 180 2.43 -10.63 7.23
N ARG A 181 2.25 -11.48 6.19
CA ARG A 181 1.15 -12.45 6.12
C ARG A 181 1.06 -13.36 7.34
N LYS A 182 2.20 -13.82 7.86
CA LYS A 182 2.24 -14.67 9.06
C LYS A 182 1.78 -13.93 10.31
N VAL A 183 2.19 -12.67 10.44
CA VAL A 183 1.83 -11.79 11.57
C VAL A 183 0.33 -11.49 11.51
N SER A 184 -0.16 -11.06 10.35
CA SER A 184 -1.58 -10.82 10.09
C SER A 184 -2.42 -12.06 10.41
N LYS A 185 -2.09 -13.24 9.86
CA LYS A 185 -2.82 -14.47 10.19
C LYS A 185 -2.91 -14.70 11.70
N LYS A 186 -1.81 -14.58 12.44
CA LYS A 186 -1.82 -14.76 13.90
C LYS A 186 -2.73 -13.76 14.63
N LEU A 187 -2.80 -12.52 14.18
CA LEU A 187 -3.60 -11.46 14.81
C LEU A 187 -5.09 -11.54 14.42
N PHE A 188 -5.39 -12.00 13.20
CA PHE A 188 -6.73 -11.95 12.62
C PHE A 188 -7.42 -13.32 12.48
N SER A 189 -6.76 -14.45 12.77
CA SER A 189 -7.32 -15.81 12.61
C SER A 189 -8.20 -16.34 13.76
N LEU A 190 -8.63 -15.51 14.71
CA LEU A 190 -9.53 -15.94 15.80
C LEU A 190 -10.67 -14.94 15.97
N PRO A 191 -11.90 -15.40 16.28
CA PRO A 191 -13.01 -14.51 16.59
C PRO A 191 -12.65 -13.60 17.76
N PRO A 192 -13.20 -12.36 17.79
CA PRO A 192 -13.07 -11.49 18.95
C PRO A 192 -13.55 -12.27 20.18
N SER A 193 -12.81 -12.18 21.28
CA SER A 193 -13.21 -12.80 22.54
C SER A 193 -14.54 -12.16 22.97
N SER A 194 -15.61 -12.94 22.93
CA SER A 194 -16.95 -12.55 23.41
C SER A 194 -16.94 -12.22 24.90
#